data_AF-A0A260Z1J9-F1
#
_entry.id   AF-A0A260Z1J9-F1
#
_cell.length_a   1.000
_cell.length_b   1.000
_cell.length_c   1.000
_cell.angle_alpha   90.00
_cell.angle_beta   90.00
_cell.angle_gamma   90.00
#
_symmetry.space_group_name_H-M   'P 1'
#
loop_
_entity.id
_entity.type
_entity.pdbx_description
1 polymer ?
#
loop_
_entity_poly.entity_id
_entity_poly.type
_entity_poly.pdbx_seq_one_letter_code
_entity_poly.pdbx_strand_id
1 'polypeptide(L)'
;MNPKIRTNKFYIVVFLVFVIFLFFIQIRRKPTVEPLILTELKKNVQQCVSRIENMTFLITEDAEITETDKKYSKTVQLHLGGFRDGGLGNKMFELMTLIGIGDTLQRRVLVNATDLNNIRILADEIYPIFPKIIDEFEFKFVPTAAATRQDLSVGKCCTFDDPKQFISRPEKHLIFDGRYFQSFKYFNHIRLKIRDSLKPKIQIFQKAECLLPERHRNDFIICPHIRRGDFQTDDFHQPTDPKFTRAATNFLVDYCRAGYRNRKSHPRVTVAVFGNDVKFVYEVFKDLVDTIELPKKYSVVLTPTLAPEIDLAFTRKYCDVTLITAPSSTFGWWLSYLSKEGSVTYYRNIQETQDKVANEMKEEDFYPPEWIKLRYDNVTGRIDKF
;
A
#
# COMPACT_ATOMS: atom_id res chain seq x y z
N MET A 1 -54.38 22.19 68.02
CA MET A 1 -54.66 20.91 67.34
C MET A 1 -53.82 20.84 66.09
N ASN A 2 -52.80 19.98 66.06
CA ASN A 2 -51.98 19.71 64.88
C ASN A 2 -51.84 18.18 64.81
N PRO A 3 -52.39 17.50 63.79
CA PRO A 3 -52.35 16.05 63.73
C PRO A 3 -50.94 15.59 63.35
N LYS A 4 -50.41 14.66 64.15
CA LYS A 4 -49.18 13.93 63.90
C LYS A 4 -49.28 13.20 62.56
N ILE A 5 -48.55 13.70 61.56
CA ILE A 5 -48.25 12.99 60.32
C ILE A 5 -47.33 11.82 60.69
N ARG A 6 -47.91 10.65 60.87
CA ARG A 6 -47.20 9.38 61.00
C ARG A 6 -47.16 8.73 59.61
N THR A 7 -46.30 9.24 58.73
CA THR A 7 -46.03 8.61 57.43
C THR A 7 -44.60 8.08 57.37
N ASN A 8 -44.54 6.76 57.27
CA ASN A 8 -43.72 6.03 56.31
C ASN A 8 -42.19 5.97 56.48
N LYS A 9 -41.73 5.67 57.70
CA LYS A 9 -40.41 4.98 57.86
C LYS A 9 -40.38 3.62 57.14
N PHE A 10 -41.52 2.95 56.98
CA PHE A 10 -41.61 1.66 56.29
C PHE A 10 -41.37 1.77 54.77
N TYR A 11 -41.91 2.80 54.11
CA TYR A 11 -41.71 2.97 52.66
C TYR A 11 -40.30 3.47 52.32
N ILE A 12 -39.66 4.25 53.20
CA ILE A 12 -38.27 4.68 52.98
C ILE A 12 -37.32 3.49 53.09
N VAL A 13 -37.54 2.57 54.04
CA VAL A 13 -36.73 1.35 54.18
C VAL A 13 -36.99 0.38 53.01
N VAL A 14 -38.24 0.20 52.58
CA VAL A 14 -38.56 -0.64 51.40
C VAL A 14 -37.96 -0.05 50.12
N PHE A 15 -37.98 1.27 49.95
CA PHE A 15 -37.38 1.94 48.80
C PHE A 15 -35.84 1.86 48.80
N LEU A 16 -35.19 2.02 49.95
CA LEU A 16 -33.74 1.85 50.08
C LEU A 16 -33.30 0.40 49.84
N VAL A 17 -34.05 -0.59 50.34
CA VAL A 17 -33.78 -2.01 50.06
C VAL A 17 -33.98 -2.32 48.58
N PHE A 18 -35.00 -1.75 47.93
CA PHE A 18 -35.23 -1.93 46.49
C PHE A 18 -34.17 -1.25 45.63
N VAL A 19 -33.71 -0.05 45.99
CA VAL A 19 -32.61 0.65 45.30
C VAL A 19 -31.29 -0.08 45.49
N ILE A 20 -30.97 -0.54 46.72
CA ILE A 20 -29.76 -1.35 46.98
C ILE A 20 -29.85 -2.69 46.24
N PHE A 21 -31.03 -3.31 46.15
CA PHE A 21 -31.24 -4.56 45.39
C PHE A 21 -31.08 -4.34 43.87
N LEU A 22 -31.59 -3.22 43.33
CA LEU A 22 -31.37 -2.83 41.93
C LEU A 22 -29.90 -2.47 41.67
N PHE A 23 -29.23 -1.82 42.62
CA PHE A 23 -27.78 -1.52 42.55
C PHE A 23 -26.96 -2.81 42.65
N PHE A 24 -27.36 -3.79 43.45
CA PHE A 24 -26.74 -5.12 43.50
C PHE A 24 -27.03 -5.95 42.24
N ILE A 25 -28.19 -5.79 41.60
CA ILE A 25 -28.51 -6.40 40.30
C ILE A 25 -27.68 -5.75 39.17
N GLN A 26 -27.43 -4.44 39.24
CA GLN A 26 -26.55 -3.73 38.31
C GLN A 26 -25.06 -4.00 38.55
N ILE A 27 -24.62 -4.15 39.81
CA ILE A 27 -23.22 -4.45 40.16
C ILE A 27 -22.89 -5.94 40.01
N ARG A 28 -23.86 -6.86 40.15
CA ARG A 28 -23.67 -8.29 39.80
C ARG A 28 -23.78 -8.57 38.30
N ARG A 29 -23.98 -7.54 37.47
CA ARG A 29 -23.87 -7.65 36.02
C ARG A 29 -22.63 -6.93 35.51
N LYS A 30 -21.48 -7.58 35.67
CA LYS A 30 -20.47 -7.74 34.60
C LYS A 30 -19.50 -8.88 34.96
N PRO A 31 -18.99 -9.68 34.00
CA PRO A 31 -19.16 -9.58 32.55
C PRO A 31 -19.60 -10.92 31.92
N THR A 32 -20.89 -11.11 31.64
CA THR A 32 -21.34 -12.14 30.68
C THR A 32 -21.58 -11.59 29.27
N VAL A 33 -21.53 -10.26 29.11
CA VAL A 33 -21.61 -9.60 27.80
C VAL A 33 -20.26 -9.59 27.08
N GLU A 34 -19.14 -9.60 27.80
CA GLU A 34 -17.80 -9.66 27.22
C GLU A 34 -17.48 -11.03 26.59
N PRO A 35 -17.80 -12.19 27.22
CA PRO A 35 -17.69 -13.48 26.56
C PRO A 35 -18.65 -13.62 25.40
N LEU A 36 -19.89 -13.11 25.48
CA LEU A 36 -20.87 -13.26 24.39
C LEU A 36 -20.51 -12.40 23.18
N ILE A 37 -20.14 -11.14 23.39
CA ILE A 37 -19.62 -10.27 22.32
C ILE A 37 -18.33 -10.85 21.78
N LEU A 38 -17.38 -11.30 22.62
CA LEU A 38 -16.14 -11.93 22.16
C LEU A 38 -16.40 -13.24 21.43
N THR A 39 -17.44 -14.00 21.78
CA THR A 39 -17.83 -15.24 21.10
C THR A 39 -18.52 -14.96 19.77
N GLU A 40 -19.38 -13.94 19.70
CA GLU A 40 -20.01 -13.48 18.46
C GLU A 40 -18.97 -12.82 17.53
N LEU A 41 -18.02 -12.06 18.09
CA LEU A 41 -16.89 -11.47 17.36
C LEU A 41 -15.94 -12.58 16.89
N LYS A 42 -15.61 -13.55 17.74
CA LYS A 42 -14.84 -14.74 17.34
C LYS A 42 -15.56 -15.49 16.25
N LYS A 43 -16.88 -15.70 16.33
CA LYS A 43 -17.68 -16.36 15.28
C LYS A 43 -17.72 -15.56 13.98
N ASN A 44 -17.84 -14.24 14.03
CA ASN A 44 -17.83 -13.37 12.85
C ASN A 44 -16.44 -13.21 12.24
N VAL A 45 -15.39 -13.15 13.07
CA VAL A 45 -13.99 -13.27 12.65
C VAL A 45 -13.81 -14.64 12.04
N GLN A 46 -14.24 -15.73 12.67
CA GLN A 46 -14.15 -17.09 12.18
C GLN A 46 -15.04 -17.34 10.96
N GLN A 47 -16.02 -16.48 10.66
CA GLN A 47 -16.84 -16.56 9.44
C GLN A 47 -16.26 -15.72 8.29
N CYS A 48 -15.62 -14.58 8.59
CA CYS A 48 -14.79 -13.85 7.64
C CYS A 48 -13.51 -14.64 7.34
N VAL A 49 -12.92 -15.20 8.41
CA VAL A 49 -11.82 -16.13 8.38
C VAL A 49 -12.28 -17.44 7.80
N SER A 50 -13.52 -17.93 7.90
CA SER A 50 -13.91 -19.16 7.19
C SER A 50 -14.06 -18.99 5.68
N ARG A 51 -14.37 -17.77 5.21
CA ARG A 51 -14.17 -17.40 3.81
C ARG A 51 -12.68 -17.39 3.43
N ILE A 52 -11.80 -17.15 4.40
CA ILE A 52 -10.36 -17.32 4.31
C ILE A 52 -9.95 -18.80 4.62
N GLU A 53 -10.71 -19.64 5.33
CA GLU A 53 -10.37 -21.00 5.86
C GLU A 53 -10.45 -22.10 4.81
N ASN A 54 -10.84 -21.78 3.57
CA ASN A 54 -10.31 -22.54 2.44
C ASN A 54 -8.78 -22.38 2.30
N MET A 55 -8.15 -21.55 3.14
CA MET A 55 -6.74 -21.43 3.46
C MET A 55 -6.57 -21.46 5.00
N THR A 56 -5.89 -22.49 5.49
CA THR A 56 -5.51 -22.72 6.88
C THR A 56 -4.69 -21.58 7.50
N PHE A 57 -5.27 -20.71 8.35
CA PHE A 57 -4.53 -19.60 9.00
C PHE A 57 -4.84 -19.30 10.48
N LEU A 58 -5.80 -19.98 11.12
CA LEU A 58 -6.00 -19.83 12.57
C LEU A 58 -5.20 -20.88 13.33
N ILE A 59 -4.03 -20.47 13.83
CA ILE A 59 -3.32 -21.19 14.88
C ILE A 59 -4.04 -20.91 16.21
N THR A 60 -4.69 -21.92 16.76
CA THR A 60 -5.11 -21.93 18.18
C THR A 60 -3.87 -21.90 19.08
N GLU A 61 -4.00 -21.42 20.32
CA GLU A 61 -2.89 -21.32 21.29
C GLU A 61 -2.13 -22.64 21.56
N ASP A 62 -2.60 -23.77 21.02
CA ASP A 62 -2.07 -25.11 21.22
C ASP A 62 -1.36 -25.74 20.00
N ALA A 63 -1.10 -25.00 18.90
CA ALA A 63 -0.32 -25.56 17.78
C ALA A 63 1.18 -25.63 18.11
N GLU A 64 1.84 -26.72 17.73
CA GLU A 64 3.26 -26.95 17.94
C GLU A 64 4.12 -25.80 17.37
N ILE A 65 4.71 -25.06 18.32
CA ILE A 65 5.63 -23.94 18.12
C ILE A 65 6.83 -24.42 17.29
N THR A 66 6.96 -23.92 16.06
CA THR A 66 8.13 -24.18 15.21
C THR A 66 9.40 -23.53 15.80
N GLU A 67 10.59 -23.96 15.41
CA GLU A 67 11.85 -23.38 15.90
C GLU A 67 11.99 -21.88 15.53
N THR A 68 11.32 -21.45 14.46
CA THR A 68 11.06 -20.06 14.06
C THR A 68 10.12 -19.30 15.00
N ASP A 69 9.12 -19.95 15.59
CA ASP A 69 8.22 -19.35 16.59
C ASP A 69 8.92 -19.02 17.91
N LYS A 70 10.04 -19.69 18.21
CA LYS A 70 10.89 -19.36 19.37
C LYS A 70 11.75 -18.12 19.15
N LYS A 71 11.92 -17.64 17.90
CA LYS A 71 12.89 -16.58 17.59
C LYS A 71 12.46 -15.21 18.10
N TYR A 72 11.15 -14.91 18.16
CA TYR A 72 10.65 -13.61 18.62
C TYR A 72 9.35 -13.72 19.44
N SER A 73 9.43 -13.50 20.76
CA SER A 73 8.27 -13.49 21.66
C SER A 73 7.44 -12.19 21.63
N LYS A 74 7.99 -11.15 20.99
CA LYS A 74 7.41 -9.81 20.93
C LYS A 74 6.81 -9.52 19.56
N THR A 75 5.81 -8.64 19.51
CA THR A 75 5.15 -8.23 18.28
C THR A 75 5.20 -6.73 18.04
N VAL A 76 4.96 -6.33 16.79
CA VAL A 76 4.82 -4.96 16.33
C VAL A 76 3.64 -4.83 15.37
N GLN A 77 2.98 -3.67 15.39
CA GLN A 77 1.88 -3.30 14.50
C GLN A 77 2.05 -1.84 14.07
N LEU A 78 1.37 -1.45 13.00
CA LEU A 78 1.18 -0.06 12.63
C LEU A 78 -0.27 0.35 12.84
N HIS A 79 -0.50 1.62 13.14
CA HIS A 79 -1.79 2.22 12.90
C HIS A 79 -1.97 2.42 11.39
N LEU A 80 -2.76 1.54 10.79
CA LEU A 80 -2.99 1.42 9.36
C LEU A 80 -4.00 2.47 8.83
N GLY A 81 -3.61 3.74 8.83
CA GLY A 81 -4.47 4.87 8.44
C GLY A 81 -4.79 4.89 6.94
N GLY A 82 -3.79 4.74 6.09
CA GLY A 82 -3.95 4.68 4.63
C GLY A 82 -4.53 3.35 4.13
N PHE A 83 -4.48 2.30 4.93
CA PHE A 83 -4.98 0.99 4.57
C PHE A 83 -6.50 0.97 4.37
N ARG A 84 -7.26 1.78 5.12
CA ARG A 84 -8.72 1.80 5.08
C ARG A 84 -9.27 2.54 3.86
N ASP A 85 -8.78 3.75 3.64
CA ASP A 85 -9.35 4.68 2.66
C ASP A 85 -8.45 4.91 1.44
N GLY A 86 -7.21 4.41 1.47
CA GLY A 86 -6.25 4.58 0.40
C GLY A 86 -6.37 3.56 -0.73
N GLY A 87 -5.85 3.94 -1.90
CA GLY A 87 -5.66 3.01 -3.01
C GLY A 87 -4.59 1.95 -2.72
N LEU A 88 -4.47 0.96 -3.63
CA LEU A 88 -3.56 -0.18 -3.49
C LEU A 88 -2.11 0.22 -3.17
N GLY A 89 -1.61 1.33 -3.74
CA GLY A 89 -0.27 1.84 -3.47
C GLY A 89 -0.03 2.22 -2.00
N ASN A 90 -1.02 2.87 -1.37
CA ASN A 90 -0.92 3.25 0.06
C ASN A 90 -0.99 2.01 0.95
N LYS A 91 -1.90 1.07 0.61
CA LYS A 91 -2.03 -0.21 1.31
C LYS A 91 -0.73 -1.00 1.29
N MET A 92 -0.07 -1.10 0.12
CA MET A 92 1.23 -1.77 -0.01
C MET A 92 2.33 -1.08 0.80
N PHE A 93 2.38 0.25 0.85
CA PHE A 93 3.35 0.96 1.69
C PHE A 93 3.23 0.61 3.16
N GLU A 94 2.03 0.68 3.74
CA GLU A 94 1.85 0.41 5.17
C GLU A 94 2.17 -1.05 5.51
N LEU A 95 1.73 -2.01 4.68
CA LEU A 95 2.04 -3.43 4.89
C LEU A 95 3.55 -3.72 4.78
N MET A 96 4.23 -3.19 3.76
CA MET A 96 5.66 -3.47 3.56
C MET A 96 6.52 -2.77 4.60
N THR A 97 6.14 -1.56 5.01
CA THR A 97 6.79 -0.88 6.13
C THR A 97 6.61 -1.65 7.42
N LEU A 98 5.42 -2.21 7.70
CA LEU A 98 5.22 -3.06 8.88
C LEU A 98 6.18 -4.27 8.86
N ILE A 99 6.29 -4.98 7.72
CA ILE A 99 7.23 -6.11 7.56
C ILE A 99 8.68 -5.66 7.80
N GLY A 100 9.10 -4.55 7.20
CA GLY A 100 10.46 -4.03 7.35
C GLY A 100 10.81 -3.56 8.77
N ILE A 101 9.85 -2.94 9.46
CA ILE A 101 9.99 -2.56 10.88
C ILE A 101 10.07 -3.81 11.76
N GLY A 102 9.24 -4.83 11.49
CA GLY A 102 9.30 -6.11 12.19
C GLY A 102 10.65 -6.79 12.07
N ASP A 103 11.21 -6.82 10.86
CA ASP A 103 12.57 -7.35 10.62
C ASP A 103 13.62 -6.52 11.36
N THR A 104 13.58 -5.19 11.25
CA THR A 104 14.54 -4.30 11.93
C THR A 104 14.51 -4.44 13.45
N LEU A 105 13.31 -4.53 14.03
CA LEU A 105 13.11 -4.63 15.47
C LEU A 105 13.22 -6.05 16.00
N GLN A 106 13.36 -7.04 15.12
CA GLN A 106 13.39 -8.45 15.50
C GLN A 106 12.09 -8.82 16.26
N ARG A 107 10.94 -8.46 15.67
CA ARG A 107 9.59 -8.66 16.21
C ARG A 107 8.68 -9.27 15.16
N ARG A 108 7.76 -10.15 15.58
CA ARG A 108 6.72 -10.65 14.69
C ARG A 108 5.76 -9.53 14.32
N VAL A 109 5.40 -9.45 13.05
CA VAL A 109 4.42 -8.47 12.59
C VAL A 109 3.02 -9.01 12.80
N LEU A 110 2.14 -8.16 13.31
CA LEU A 110 0.82 -8.54 13.74
C LEU A 110 -0.21 -7.60 13.09
N VAL A 111 -1.29 -8.17 12.61
CA VAL A 111 -2.52 -7.44 12.28
C VAL A 111 -3.57 -7.82 13.32
N ASN A 112 -4.05 -6.83 14.08
CA ASN A 112 -5.01 -7.09 15.14
C ASN A 112 -6.33 -7.66 14.58
N ALA A 113 -6.68 -8.87 15.00
CA ALA A 113 -7.92 -9.52 14.58
C ALA A 113 -9.20 -8.82 15.09
N THR A 114 -9.07 -7.90 16.05
CA THR A 114 -10.21 -7.06 16.48
C THR A 114 -10.58 -5.99 15.43
N ASP A 115 -9.68 -5.66 14.50
CA ASP A 115 -9.94 -4.69 13.44
C ASP A 115 -10.48 -5.38 12.19
N LEU A 116 -11.78 -5.68 12.21
CA LEU A 116 -12.47 -6.37 11.13
C LEU A 116 -12.33 -5.67 9.77
N ASN A 117 -12.14 -4.36 9.74
CA ASN A 117 -11.95 -3.63 8.49
C ASN A 117 -10.60 -3.98 7.86
N ASN A 118 -9.53 -3.99 8.64
CA ASN A 118 -8.21 -4.37 8.14
C ASN A 118 -8.19 -5.84 7.69
N ILE A 119 -8.87 -6.73 8.43
CA ILE A 119 -8.99 -8.14 8.03
C ILE A 119 -9.73 -8.28 6.69
N ARG A 120 -10.85 -7.57 6.51
CA ARG A 120 -11.60 -7.59 5.25
C ARG A 120 -10.79 -7.06 4.08
N ILE A 121 -10.09 -5.93 4.25
CA ILE A 121 -9.25 -5.36 3.18
C ILE A 121 -8.12 -6.33 2.82
N LEU A 122 -7.47 -6.97 3.81
CA LEU A 122 -6.49 -8.01 3.53
C LEU A 122 -7.08 -9.18 2.75
N ALA A 123 -8.26 -9.66 3.13
CA ALA A 123 -8.91 -10.81 2.52
C ALA A 123 -9.48 -10.54 1.11
N ASP A 124 -10.08 -9.38 0.93
CA ASP A 124 -10.88 -9.05 -0.26
C ASP A 124 -10.10 -8.23 -1.29
N GLU A 125 -9.08 -7.47 -0.88
CA GLU A 125 -8.32 -6.58 -1.78
C GLU A 125 -6.87 -7.02 -1.96
N ILE A 126 -6.19 -7.45 -0.89
CA ILE A 126 -4.75 -7.75 -0.94
C ILE A 126 -4.46 -9.20 -1.30
N TYR A 127 -5.02 -10.16 -0.55
CA TYR A 127 -4.80 -11.59 -0.72
C TYR A 127 -5.18 -12.11 -2.14
N PRO A 128 -6.26 -11.63 -2.78
CA PRO A 128 -6.60 -12.06 -4.13
C PRO A 128 -5.51 -11.70 -5.15
N ILE A 129 -4.73 -10.66 -4.89
CA ILE A 129 -3.62 -10.20 -5.73
C ILE A 129 -2.32 -10.89 -5.32
N PHE A 130 -1.93 -10.77 -4.04
CA PHE A 130 -0.64 -11.17 -3.49
C PHE A 130 -0.80 -12.24 -2.40
N PRO A 131 -1.00 -13.52 -2.76
CA PRO A 131 -1.35 -14.54 -1.77
C PRO A 131 -0.23 -14.80 -0.75
N LYS A 132 1.04 -14.68 -1.16
CA LYS A 132 2.21 -14.94 -0.29
C LYS A 132 2.38 -13.95 0.84
N ILE A 133 1.78 -12.76 0.73
CA ILE A 133 1.95 -11.71 1.73
C ILE A 133 1.37 -12.09 3.09
N ILE A 134 0.39 -13.00 3.11
CA ILE A 134 -0.32 -13.38 4.32
C ILE A 134 0.59 -14.16 5.28
N ASP A 135 1.56 -14.89 4.74
CA ASP A 135 2.52 -15.71 5.49
C ASP A 135 3.45 -14.85 6.36
N GLU A 136 3.50 -13.53 6.08
CA GLU A 136 4.29 -12.59 6.84
C GLU A 136 3.59 -12.13 8.13
N PHE A 137 2.26 -12.25 8.22
CA PHE A 137 1.48 -11.64 9.28
C PHE A 137 0.91 -12.66 10.27
N GLU A 138 1.03 -12.34 11.56
CA GLU A 138 0.20 -12.97 12.57
C GLU A 138 -1.16 -12.30 12.67
N PHE A 139 -2.20 -13.12 12.89
CA PHE A 139 -3.56 -12.65 13.16
C PHE A 139 -3.94 -13.05 14.57
N LYS A 140 -3.86 -12.11 15.51
CA LYS A 140 -4.17 -12.36 16.94
C LYS A 140 -5.04 -11.27 17.52
N PHE A 141 -5.83 -11.65 18.53
CA PHE A 141 -6.57 -10.70 19.35
C PHE A 141 -5.64 -10.10 20.38
N VAL A 142 -5.28 -8.83 20.21
CA VAL A 142 -4.52 -8.08 21.21
C VAL A 142 -5.37 -6.92 21.70
N PRO A 143 -5.82 -6.92 22.97
CA PRO A 143 -6.55 -5.79 23.53
C PRO A 143 -5.71 -4.51 23.43
N THR A 144 -6.32 -3.38 23.08
CA THR A 144 -5.60 -2.10 22.93
C THR A 144 -4.81 -1.72 24.17
N ALA A 145 -5.34 -2.02 25.37
CA ALA A 145 -4.68 -1.75 26.64
C ALA A 145 -3.41 -2.61 26.88
N ALA A 146 -3.24 -3.72 26.15
CA ALA A 146 -2.09 -4.60 26.25
C ALA A 146 -0.93 -4.18 25.32
N ALA A 147 -1.14 -3.16 24.48
CA ALA A 147 -0.15 -2.67 23.54
C ALA A 147 0.32 -1.26 23.89
N THR A 148 1.63 -1.04 23.79
CA THR A 148 2.24 0.27 24.01
C THR A 148 2.33 1.02 22.69
N ARG A 149 1.71 2.21 22.65
CA ARG A 149 1.73 3.09 21.48
C ARG A 149 2.98 3.97 21.50
N GLN A 150 3.58 4.17 20.34
CA GLN A 150 4.74 5.05 20.14
C GLN A 150 4.57 5.79 18.81
N ASP A 151 5.05 7.02 18.76
CA ASP A 151 5.04 7.82 17.54
C ASP A 151 6.20 7.40 16.61
N LEU A 152 5.91 7.33 15.31
CA LEU A 152 6.90 7.10 14.25
C LEU A 152 6.42 7.78 12.96
N SER A 153 7.19 8.71 12.41
CA SER A 153 6.86 9.48 11.20
C SER A 153 5.53 10.22 11.31
N VAL A 154 5.35 10.99 12.39
CA VAL A 154 4.13 11.76 12.64
C VAL A 154 4.10 13.02 11.77
N GLY A 155 2.93 13.31 11.20
CA GLY A 155 2.63 14.59 10.54
C GLY A 155 3.06 14.70 9.07
N LYS A 156 3.89 13.79 8.55
CA LYS A 156 4.33 13.77 7.14
C LYS A 156 4.14 12.39 6.53
N CYS A 157 3.65 12.32 5.29
CA CYS A 157 3.42 11.05 4.60
C CYS A 157 4.71 10.28 4.27
N CYS A 158 5.79 11.01 3.99
CA CYS A 158 6.83 10.57 3.07
C CYS A 158 8.23 10.90 3.59
N THR A 159 8.47 10.55 4.85
CA THR A 159 9.72 10.72 5.59
C THR A 159 10.12 9.42 6.28
N PHE A 160 11.41 9.28 6.58
CA PHE A 160 11.96 8.13 7.30
C PHE A 160 12.39 8.48 8.72
N ASP A 161 11.78 7.80 9.69
CA ASP A 161 12.24 7.77 11.08
C ASP A 161 12.81 6.38 11.36
N ASP A 162 14.07 6.30 11.80
CA ASP A 162 14.73 5.00 11.97
C ASP A 162 14.07 4.20 13.12
N PRO A 163 13.43 3.04 12.84
CA PRO A 163 12.79 2.25 13.89
C PRO A 163 13.79 1.67 14.88
N LYS A 164 15.10 1.61 14.58
CA LYS A 164 16.13 1.09 15.49
C LYS A 164 16.15 1.77 16.86
N GLN A 165 15.66 3.01 16.96
CA GLN A 165 15.49 3.69 18.25
C GLN A 165 14.60 2.91 19.24
N PHE A 166 13.79 1.96 18.75
CA PHE A 166 12.90 1.11 19.54
C PHE A 166 13.40 -0.33 19.70
N ILE A 167 14.62 -0.68 19.28
CA ILE A 167 15.10 -2.08 19.31
C ILE A 167 15.22 -2.64 20.73
N SER A 168 15.61 -1.80 21.70
CA SER A 168 15.81 -2.19 23.11
C SER A 168 14.53 -2.19 23.94
N ARG A 169 13.38 -1.85 23.34
CA ARG A 169 12.10 -1.71 24.03
C ARG A 169 11.65 -3.04 24.67
N PRO A 170 11.36 -3.08 25.99
CA PRO A 170 10.97 -4.32 26.68
C PRO A 170 9.55 -4.78 26.34
N GLU A 171 8.68 -3.88 25.89
CA GLU A 171 7.24 -4.07 25.74
C GLU A 171 6.93 -5.25 24.79
N LYS A 172 5.95 -6.09 25.19
CA LYS A 172 5.57 -7.29 24.44
C LYS A 172 4.91 -6.95 23.10
N HIS A 173 4.03 -5.96 23.10
CA HIS A 173 3.27 -5.52 21.92
C HIS A 173 3.51 -4.02 21.70
N LEU A 174 4.08 -3.67 20.56
CA LEU A 174 4.22 -2.26 20.13
C LEU A 174 3.22 -1.95 19.03
N ILE A 175 2.69 -0.73 19.04
CA ILE A 175 1.90 -0.15 17.95
C ILE A 175 2.54 1.19 17.61
N PHE A 176 2.91 1.40 16.34
CA PHE A 176 3.40 2.69 15.89
C PHE A 176 2.30 3.53 15.27
N ASP A 177 2.21 4.78 15.73
CA ASP A 177 1.35 5.82 15.19
C ASP A 177 2.15 6.69 14.22
N GLY A 178 1.67 6.81 12.99
CA GLY A 178 2.32 7.53 11.91
C GLY A 178 1.38 7.76 10.75
N ARG A 179 1.85 8.46 9.72
CA ARG A 179 1.03 8.80 8.54
C ARG A 179 1.59 8.12 7.29
N TYR A 180 0.83 7.18 6.72
CA TYR A 180 1.08 6.45 5.46
C TYR A 180 2.39 5.64 5.33
N PHE A 181 3.44 5.98 6.09
CA PHE A 181 4.73 5.28 6.13
C PHE A 181 5.38 5.10 4.74
N GLN A 182 5.34 6.14 3.91
CA GLN A 182 5.79 6.08 2.52
C GLN A 182 7.29 6.36 2.40
N SER A 183 8.11 5.46 2.96
CA SER A 183 9.55 5.46 2.74
C SER A 183 10.05 4.06 2.44
N PHE A 184 10.82 3.92 1.36
CA PHE A 184 11.43 2.64 1.00
C PHE A 184 12.46 2.18 2.04
N LYS A 185 13.03 3.11 2.82
CA LYS A 185 14.09 2.83 3.81
C LYS A 185 13.63 1.88 4.91
N TYR A 186 12.34 1.87 5.23
CA TYR A 186 11.78 0.93 6.21
C TYR A 186 11.98 -0.54 5.80
N PHE A 187 12.02 -0.85 4.50
CA PHE A 187 12.04 -2.23 4.00
C PHE A 187 13.12 -2.50 2.95
N ASN A 188 13.99 -1.54 2.66
CA ASN A 188 15.01 -1.68 1.61
C ASN A 188 15.98 -2.84 1.87
N HIS A 189 16.33 -3.07 3.15
CA HIS A 189 17.23 -4.15 3.56
C HIS A 189 16.67 -5.56 3.30
N ILE A 190 15.34 -5.68 3.18
CA ILE A 190 14.64 -6.92 2.82
C ILE A 190 13.98 -6.84 1.43
N ARG A 191 14.47 -5.98 0.53
CA ARG A 191 13.88 -5.74 -0.80
C ARG A 191 13.53 -6.99 -1.59
N LEU A 192 14.39 -8.01 -1.58
CA LEU A 192 14.13 -9.27 -2.30
C LEU A 192 12.92 -10.02 -1.74
N LYS A 193 12.79 -10.05 -0.41
CA LYS A 193 11.64 -10.64 0.29
C LYS A 193 10.36 -9.88 -0.08
N ILE A 194 10.37 -8.54 0.04
CA ILE A 194 9.24 -7.67 -0.33
C ILE A 194 8.79 -7.93 -1.77
N ARG A 195 9.73 -8.01 -2.71
CA ARG A 195 9.42 -8.30 -4.11
C ARG A 195 8.81 -9.69 -4.27
N ASP A 196 9.23 -10.71 -3.53
CA ASP A 196 8.62 -12.05 -3.60
C ASP A 196 7.22 -12.08 -2.96
N SER A 197 7.04 -11.47 -1.78
CA SER A 197 5.75 -11.38 -1.09
C SER A 197 4.69 -10.66 -1.93
N LEU A 198 5.10 -9.62 -2.68
CA LEU A 198 4.24 -8.88 -3.62
C LEU A 198 4.24 -9.45 -5.05
N LYS A 199 4.41 -10.77 -5.22
CA LYS A 199 4.24 -11.43 -6.51
C LYS A 199 2.75 -11.70 -6.79
N PRO A 200 2.17 -11.15 -7.88
CA PRO A 200 0.78 -11.42 -8.23
C PRO A 200 0.50 -12.91 -8.48
N LYS A 201 -0.77 -13.33 -8.35
CA LYS A 201 -1.21 -14.67 -8.79
C LYS A 201 -0.92 -14.89 -10.28
N ILE A 202 -0.66 -16.14 -10.65
CA ILE A 202 -0.35 -16.53 -12.03
C ILE A 202 -1.43 -16.11 -13.04
N GLN A 203 -2.70 -16.15 -12.64
CA GLN A 203 -3.83 -15.72 -13.47
C GLN A 203 -3.77 -14.24 -13.83
N ILE A 204 -3.23 -13.40 -12.95
CA ILE A 204 -3.06 -11.96 -13.20
C ILE A 204 -1.94 -11.74 -14.22
N PHE A 205 -0.84 -12.51 -14.12
CA PHE A 205 0.20 -12.52 -15.15
C PHE A 205 -0.34 -12.92 -16.51
N GLN A 206 -1.16 -13.98 -16.60
CA GLN A 206 -1.79 -14.42 -17.85
C GLN A 206 -2.64 -13.31 -18.48
N LYS A 207 -3.43 -12.58 -17.68
CA LYS A 207 -4.19 -11.42 -18.17
C LYS A 207 -3.28 -10.31 -18.69
N ALA A 208 -2.15 -10.05 -18.01
CA ALA A 208 -1.18 -9.06 -18.46
C ALA A 208 -0.51 -9.44 -19.80
N GLU A 209 -0.27 -10.73 -20.07
CA GLU A 209 0.27 -11.18 -21.36
C GLU A 209 -0.65 -10.87 -22.55
N CYS A 210 -1.97 -10.86 -22.31
CA CYS A 210 -2.96 -10.54 -23.33
C CYS A 210 -2.95 -9.06 -23.74
N LEU A 211 -2.35 -8.18 -22.92
CA LEU A 211 -2.27 -6.75 -23.21
C LEU A 211 -1.14 -6.39 -24.18
N LEU A 212 -0.11 -7.24 -24.31
CA LEU A 212 1.02 -6.99 -25.20
C LEU A 212 0.90 -7.84 -26.47
N PRO A 213 0.62 -7.24 -27.64
CA PRO A 213 0.56 -7.98 -28.89
C PRO A 213 1.86 -8.74 -29.15
N GLU A 214 1.75 -9.95 -29.69
CA GLU A 214 2.89 -10.87 -29.86
C GLU A 214 4.06 -10.25 -30.61
N ARG A 215 3.76 -9.45 -31.64
CA ARG A 215 4.75 -8.72 -32.44
C ARG A 215 5.62 -7.75 -31.62
N HIS A 216 5.21 -7.35 -30.42
CA HIS A 216 5.93 -6.42 -29.54
C HIS A 216 6.63 -7.10 -28.36
N ARG A 217 6.46 -8.41 -28.16
CA ARG A 217 6.98 -9.12 -26.97
C ARG A 217 8.52 -9.13 -26.84
N ASN A 218 9.22 -8.95 -27.97
CA ASN A 218 10.68 -8.88 -28.02
C ASN A 218 11.21 -7.44 -28.20
N ASP A 219 10.32 -6.45 -28.15
CA ASP A 219 10.72 -5.04 -28.22
C ASP A 219 11.30 -4.60 -26.87
N PHE A 220 12.07 -3.51 -26.89
CA PHE A 220 12.44 -2.81 -25.67
C PHE A 220 11.25 -1.98 -25.19
N ILE A 221 10.75 -2.27 -23.99
CA ILE A 221 9.46 -1.75 -23.51
C ILE A 221 9.68 -0.61 -22.51
N ILE A 222 9.16 0.57 -22.84
CA ILE A 222 9.12 1.74 -21.95
C ILE A 222 7.70 1.90 -21.44
N CYS A 223 7.56 2.12 -20.13
CA CYS A 223 6.28 2.09 -19.43
C CYS A 223 5.99 3.36 -18.64
N PRO A 224 5.45 4.40 -19.28
CA PRO A 224 4.91 5.57 -18.59
C PRO A 224 3.65 5.22 -17.81
N HIS A 225 3.61 5.64 -16.55
CA HIS A 225 2.44 5.50 -15.69
C HIS A 225 1.77 6.86 -15.47
N ILE A 226 0.53 6.96 -15.93
CA ILE A 226 -0.34 8.14 -15.90
C ILE A 226 -1.26 8.06 -14.68
N ARG A 227 -1.24 9.11 -13.87
CA ARG A 227 -2.14 9.28 -12.71
C ARG A 227 -2.92 10.58 -12.85
N ARG A 228 -4.23 10.47 -13.01
CA ARG A 228 -5.17 11.61 -13.03
C ARG A 228 -6.28 11.32 -12.02
N GLY A 229 -7.48 10.91 -12.43
CA GLY A 229 -8.56 10.53 -11.50
C GLY A 229 -8.78 11.54 -10.38
N ASP A 230 -8.75 11.06 -9.14
CA ASP A 230 -8.86 11.87 -7.92
C ASP A 230 -7.83 13.00 -7.80
N PHE A 231 -6.64 12.88 -8.40
CA PHE A 231 -5.66 13.97 -8.43
C PHE A 231 -6.15 15.19 -9.22
N GLN A 232 -7.20 15.05 -10.04
CA GLN A 232 -7.81 16.19 -10.73
C GLN A 232 -8.73 17.01 -9.81
N THR A 233 -9.09 16.49 -8.64
CA THR A 233 -10.17 17.03 -7.81
C THR A 233 -9.82 17.18 -6.33
N ASP A 234 -8.72 16.60 -5.85
CA ASP A 234 -8.38 16.59 -4.42
C ASP A 234 -7.63 17.83 -3.91
N ASP A 235 -7.33 18.78 -4.81
CA ASP A 235 -6.58 20.03 -4.56
C ASP A 235 -5.22 19.86 -3.87
N PHE A 236 -4.71 18.64 -3.73
CA PHE A 236 -3.49 18.32 -3.00
C PHE A 236 -2.42 17.74 -3.90
N HIS A 237 -2.79 16.83 -4.80
CA HIS A 237 -1.86 16.20 -5.73
C HIS A 237 -1.90 16.90 -7.09
N GLN A 238 -0.77 16.87 -7.83
CA GLN A 238 -0.79 17.30 -9.22
C GLN A 238 -1.06 16.11 -10.15
N PRO A 239 -2.12 16.15 -10.97
CA PRO A 239 -2.37 15.11 -11.96
C PRO A 239 -1.29 15.15 -13.05
N THR A 240 -1.13 14.02 -13.74
CA THR A 240 -0.16 13.88 -14.81
C THR A 240 -0.32 14.97 -15.88
N ASP A 241 0.79 15.61 -16.23
CA ASP A 241 0.88 16.66 -17.24
C ASP A 241 1.16 16.07 -18.64
N PRO A 242 0.39 16.45 -19.68
CA PRO A 242 0.55 15.89 -21.02
C PRO A 242 1.87 16.30 -21.70
N LYS A 243 2.34 17.54 -21.48
CA LYS A 243 3.56 18.05 -22.11
C LYS A 243 4.79 17.32 -21.60
N PHE A 244 4.92 17.22 -20.27
CA PHE A 244 5.95 16.41 -19.63
C PHE A 244 5.88 14.96 -20.10
N THR A 245 4.69 14.34 -20.04
CA THR A 245 4.52 12.92 -20.40
C THR A 245 5.04 12.65 -21.80
N ARG A 246 4.66 13.47 -22.79
CA ARG A 246 5.11 13.28 -24.16
C ARG A 246 6.60 13.56 -24.33
N ALA A 247 7.09 14.66 -23.77
CA ALA A 247 8.49 15.06 -23.87
C ALA A 247 9.42 14.02 -23.22
N ALA A 248 9.11 13.58 -22.00
CA ALA A 248 9.85 12.56 -21.26
C ALA A 248 9.85 11.22 -21.98
N THR A 249 8.68 10.79 -22.50
CA THR A 249 8.61 9.54 -23.29
C THR A 249 9.48 9.63 -24.55
N ASN A 250 9.39 10.73 -25.29
CA ASN A 250 10.20 10.95 -26.50
C ASN A 250 11.70 10.94 -26.18
N PHE A 251 12.10 11.60 -25.09
CA PHE A 251 13.48 11.64 -24.60
C PHE A 251 13.97 10.23 -24.25
N LEU A 252 13.20 9.45 -23.49
CA LEU A 252 13.58 8.09 -23.10
C LEU A 252 13.73 7.16 -24.30
N VAL A 253 12.86 7.28 -25.31
CA VAL A 253 12.99 6.51 -26.56
C VAL A 253 14.31 6.82 -27.25
N ASP A 254 14.67 8.10 -27.39
CA ASP A 254 15.93 8.50 -28.03
C ASP A 254 17.14 8.09 -27.21
N TYR A 255 17.09 8.32 -25.89
CA TYR A 255 18.16 8.02 -24.96
C TYR A 255 18.47 6.52 -24.92
N CYS A 256 17.44 5.69 -24.78
CA CYS A 256 17.62 4.23 -24.77
C CYS A 256 18.17 3.75 -26.10
N ARG A 257 17.62 4.21 -27.23
CA ARG A 257 18.14 3.87 -28.56
C ARG A 257 19.61 4.24 -28.74
N ALA A 258 19.99 5.44 -28.31
CA ALA A 258 21.38 5.90 -28.36
C ALA A 258 22.31 5.00 -27.54
N GLY A 259 21.90 4.61 -26.33
CA GLY A 259 22.64 3.65 -25.49
C GLY A 259 22.79 2.27 -26.12
N TYR A 260 21.82 1.84 -26.92
CA TYR A 260 21.85 0.55 -27.64
C TYR A 260 22.54 0.59 -29.01
N ARG A 261 22.97 1.75 -29.51
CA ARG A 261 23.68 1.86 -30.82
C ARG A 261 24.94 1.01 -30.90
N ASN A 262 25.54 0.67 -29.76
CA ASN A 262 26.72 -0.19 -29.67
C ASN A 262 26.40 -1.71 -29.67
N ARG A 263 25.12 -2.10 -29.72
CA ARG A 263 24.69 -3.51 -29.86
C ARG A 263 24.30 -3.80 -31.31
N LYS A 264 24.66 -4.98 -31.81
CA LYS A 264 24.48 -5.42 -33.22
C LYS A 264 23.02 -5.40 -33.73
N SER A 265 22.03 -5.28 -32.85
CA SER A 265 20.63 -5.04 -33.20
C SER A 265 20.11 -3.82 -32.43
N HIS A 266 19.60 -2.81 -33.15
CA HIS A 266 18.83 -1.75 -32.51
C HIS A 266 17.50 -2.36 -32.08
N PRO A 267 17.17 -2.42 -30.78
CA PRO A 267 15.88 -2.95 -30.38
C PRO A 267 14.79 -2.01 -30.89
N ARG A 268 13.75 -2.58 -31.51
CA ARG A 268 12.49 -1.86 -31.70
C ARG A 268 12.00 -1.41 -30.34
N VAL A 269 11.45 -0.20 -30.26
CA VAL A 269 10.95 0.36 -29.00
C VAL A 269 9.44 0.40 -29.07
N THR A 270 8.82 -0.15 -28.03
CA THR A 270 7.37 -0.07 -27.81
C THR A 270 7.12 0.64 -26.49
N VAL A 271 6.20 1.60 -26.50
CA VAL A 271 5.75 2.32 -25.32
C VAL A 271 4.41 1.74 -24.90
N ALA A 272 4.36 1.11 -23.73
CA ALA A 272 3.12 0.62 -23.12
C ALA A 272 2.68 1.62 -22.05
N VAL A 273 1.51 2.24 -22.21
CA VAL A 273 1.08 3.34 -21.32
C VAL A 273 -0.04 2.90 -20.39
N PHE A 274 0.20 3.05 -19.08
CA PHE A 274 -0.70 2.66 -17.99
C PHE A 274 -1.37 3.89 -17.40
N GLY A 275 -2.57 3.71 -16.84
CA GLY A 275 -3.21 4.76 -16.05
C GLY A 275 -4.74 4.74 -16.10
N ASN A 276 -5.33 5.57 -15.27
CA ASN A 276 -6.77 5.58 -15.01
C ASN A 276 -7.58 6.55 -15.89
N ASP A 277 -6.98 7.15 -16.93
CA ASP A 277 -7.64 8.11 -17.82
C ASP A 277 -7.30 7.82 -19.29
N VAL A 278 -8.00 6.82 -19.86
CA VAL A 278 -7.76 6.32 -21.23
C VAL A 278 -7.89 7.43 -22.27
N LYS A 279 -8.84 8.35 -22.10
CA LYS A 279 -9.04 9.47 -23.02
C LYS A 279 -7.82 10.38 -23.02
N PHE A 280 -7.33 10.76 -21.84
CA PHE A 280 -6.11 11.55 -21.74
C PHE A 280 -4.92 10.84 -22.38
N VAL A 281 -4.73 9.54 -22.12
CA VAL A 281 -3.63 8.79 -22.71
C VAL A 281 -3.72 8.80 -24.24
N TYR A 282 -4.90 8.54 -24.79
CA TYR A 282 -5.12 8.60 -26.23
C TYR A 282 -4.74 9.95 -26.82
N GLU A 283 -5.20 11.07 -26.23
CA GLU A 283 -4.89 12.41 -26.72
C GLU A 283 -3.38 12.73 -26.71
N VAL A 284 -2.63 12.25 -25.70
CA VAL A 284 -1.16 12.47 -25.61
C VAL A 284 -0.39 11.72 -26.70
N PHE A 285 -0.92 10.59 -27.17
CA PHE A 285 -0.25 9.70 -28.13
C PHE A 285 -1.01 9.54 -29.46
N LYS A 286 -1.99 10.40 -29.72
CA LYS A 286 -2.91 10.30 -30.85
C LYS A 286 -2.21 10.18 -32.20
N ASP A 287 -1.18 10.99 -32.43
CA ASP A 287 -0.36 10.97 -33.65
C ASP A 287 0.41 9.65 -33.86
N LEU A 288 0.66 8.88 -32.79
CA LEU A 288 1.32 7.58 -32.88
C LEU A 288 0.33 6.41 -32.94
N VAL A 289 -0.91 6.62 -32.50
CA VAL A 289 -1.97 5.61 -32.56
C VAL A 289 -2.68 5.67 -33.92
N ASP A 290 -3.14 6.84 -34.34
CA ASP A 290 -4.06 7.01 -35.49
C ASP A 290 -3.37 6.94 -36.86
N THR A 291 -2.08 7.30 -36.96
CA THR A 291 -1.43 7.42 -38.27
C THR A 291 -1.18 6.05 -38.89
N ILE A 292 -1.69 5.80 -40.10
CA ILE A 292 -1.48 4.56 -40.87
C ILE A 292 -0.16 4.61 -41.65
N GLU A 293 0.37 5.81 -41.93
CA GLU A 293 1.60 6.00 -42.72
C GLU A 293 2.90 5.89 -41.91
N LEU A 294 3.98 5.44 -42.58
CA LEU A 294 5.32 5.22 -42.03
C LEU A 294 6.31 6.32 -42.47
N PRO A 295 7.35 6.60 -41.65
CA PRO A 295 7.77 5.84 -40.47
C PRO A 295 7.45 6.51 -39.12
N LYS A 296 6.77 5.76 -38.23
CA LYS A 296 6.58 6.15 -36.82
C LYS A 296 7.89 6.06 -36.05
N LYS A 297 8.11 7.01 -35.14
CA LYS A 297 9.27 7.00 -34.25
C LYS A 297 9.30 5.74 -33.39
N TYR A 298 8.17 5.31 -32.81
CA TYR A 298 8.04 4.09 -32.00
C TYR A 298 6.59 3.60 -32.00
N SER A 299 6.36 2.36 -31.53
CA SER A 299 5.00 1.82 -31.37
C SER A 299 4.43 2.19 -30.01
N VAL A 300 3.12 2.45 -29.96
CA VAL A 300 2.39 2.72 -28.71
C VAL A 300 1.34 1.63 -28.50
N VAL A 301 1.33 1.06 -27.31
CA VAL A 301 0.28 0.15 -26.82
C VAL A 301 -0.41 0.85 -25.67
N LEU A 302 -1.69 1.14 -25.84
CA LEU A 302 -2.53 1.63 -24.75
C LEU A 302 -3.00 0.43 -23.94
N THR A 303 -2.74 0.40 -22.65
CA THR A 303 -3.28 -0.65 -21.76
C THR A 303 -4.51 -0.08 -21.07
N PRO A 304 -5.73 -0.30 -21.60
CA PRO A 304 -6.94 0.34 -21.09
C PRO A 304 -7.42 -0.26 -19.76
N THR A 305 -6.55 -0.94 -19.00
CA THR A 305 -7.01 -1.61 -17.79
C THR A 305 -7.20 -0.60 -16.68
N LEU A 306 -8.41 -0.58 -16.12
CA LEU A 306 -8.68 0.06 -14.82
C LEU A 306 -8.34 -0.91 -13.66
N ALA A 307 -7.51 -1.92 -13.94
CA ALA A 307 -7.23 -3.05 -13.05
C ALA A 307 -5.76 -2.95 -12.57
N PRO A 308 -5.50 -2.30 -11.42
CA PRO A 308 -4.14 -2.02 -10.96
C PRO A 308 -3.28 -3.28 -10.80
N GLU A 309 -3.88 -4.42 -10.46
CA GLU A 309 -3.18 -5.69 -10.33
C GLU A 309 -2.62 -6.21 -11.67
N ILE A 310 -3.31 -5.97 -12.78
CA ILE A 310 -2.86 -6.38 -14.10
C ILE A 310 -1.70 -5.49 -14.56
N ASP A 311 -1.78 -4.18 -14.30
CA ASP A 311 -0.70 -3.24 -14.60
C ASP A 311 0.59 -3.59 -13.85
N LEU A 312 0.49 -3.93 -12.55
CA LEU A 312 1.64 -4.40 -11.75
C LEU A 312 2.24 -5.69 -12.32
N ALA A 313 1.41 -6.65 -12.73
CA ALA A 313 1.89 -7.89 -13.33
C ALA A 313 2.55 -7.65 -14.70
N PHE A 314 1.99 -6.74 -15.50
CA PHE A 314 2.56 -6.34 -16.78
C PHE A 314 3.94 -5.74 -16.58
N THR A 315 4.07 -4.76 -15.68
CA THR A 315 5.33 -4.01 -15.54
C THR A 315 6.44 -4.86 -14.96
N ARG A 316 6.09 -5.77 -14.07
CA ARG A 316 6.98 -6.79 -13.54
C ARG A 316 7.49 -7.77 -14.61
N LYS A 317 6.73 -7.98 -15.69
CA LYS A 317 7.07 -8.96 -16.73
C LYS A 317 7.79 -8.34 -17.92
N TYR A 318 7.35 -7.16 -18.38
CA TYR A 318 7.72 -6.65 -19.70
C TYR A 318 8.53 -5.35 -19.67
N CYS A 319 8.31 -4.47 -18.70
CA CYS A 319 8.88 -3.12 -18.75
C CYS A 319 10.39 -3.11 -18.49
N ASP A 320 11.18 -2.69 -19.47
CA ASP A 320 12.62 -2.46 -19.30
C ASP A 320 12.91 -1.08 -18.70
N VAL A 321 11.99 -0.13 -18.91
CA VAL A 321 12.04 1.21 -18.32
C VAL A 321 10.67 1.58 -17.80
N THR A 322 10.60 2.18 -16.61
CA THR A 322 9.37 2.79 -16.10
C THR A 322 9.53 4.31 -16.00
N LEU A 323 8.42 5.03 -16.20
CA LEU A 323 8.38 6.48 -16.06
C LEU A 323 7.19 6.88 -15.17
N ILE A 324 7.46 7.48 -14.02
CA ILE A 324 6.44 8.02 -13.12
C ILE A 324 6.16 9.48 -13.52
N THR A 325 4.98 9.76 -14.07
CA THR A 325 4.63 11.10 -14.56
C THR A 325 3.93 11.99 -13.53
N ALA A 326 3.29 11.39 -12.53
CA ALA A 326 2.80 12.08 -11.34
C ALA A 326 3.67 11.65 -10.14
N PRO A 327 4.56 12.53 -9.65
CA PRO A 327 5.61 12.16 -8.71
C PRO A 327 5.08 11.61 -7.38
N SER A 328 4.00 12.16 -6.84
CA SER A 328 3.39 11.71 -5.60
C SER A 328 2.56 10.41 -5.73
N SER A 329 2.48 9.81 -6.92
CA SER A 329 1.67 8.61 -7.13
C SER A 329 2.31 7.39 -6.47
N THR A 330 1.74 6.94 -5.36
CA THR A 330 2.20 5.73 -4.65
C THR A 330 1.99 4.47 -5.47
N PHE A 331 0.92 4.39 -6.28
CA PHE A 331 0.75 3.28 -7.21
C PHE A 331 1.82 3.30 -8.32
N GLY A 332 2.12 4.47 -8.92
CA GLY A 332 3.22 4.60 -9.89
C GLY A 332 4.59 4.26 -9.30
N TRP A 333 4.80 4.59 -8.02
CA TRP A 333 5.97 4.19 -7.25
C TRP A 333 6.08 2.68 -7.15
N TRP A 334 5.03 1.98 -6.70
CA TRP A 334 5.04 0.52 -6.59
C TRP A 334 5.14 -0.20 -7.93
N LEU A 335 4.51 0.34 -8.97
CA LEU A 335 4.62 -0.14 -10.34
C LEU A 335 6.07 -0.12 -10.82
N SER A 336 6.82 0.91 -10.45
CA SER A 336 8.26 1.00 -10.73
C SER A 336 9.10 0.10 -9.83
N TYR A 337 8.84 0.09 -8.52
CA TYR A 337 9.59 -0.72 -7.56
C TYR A 337 9.48 -2.22 -7.81
N LEU A 338 8.32 -2.69 -8.30
CA LEU A 338 8.03 -4.10 -8.62
C LEU A 338 8.26 -4.46 -10.09
N SER A 339 8.69 -3.51 -10.92
CA SER A 339 8.94 -3.76 -12.33
C SER A 339 10.04 -4.82 -12.56
N LYS A 340 10.16 -5.24 -13.82
CA LYS A 340 11.07 -6.29 -14.29
C LYS A 340 12.45 -6.14 -13.67
N GLU A 341 13.06 -7.24 -13.27
CA GLU A 341 14.41 -7.18 -12.73
C GLU A 341 15.40 -6.59 -13.76
N GLY A 342 16.23 -5.66 -13.30
CA GLY A 342 17.14 -4.90 -14.17
C GLY A 342 16.51 -3.71 -14.89
N SER A 343 15.22 -3.41 -14.67
CA SER A 343 14.59 -2.22 -15.23
C SER A 343 15.17 -0.93 -14.67
N VAL A 344 15.14 0.14 -15.46
CA VAL A 344 15.54 1.49 -15.01
C VAL A 344 14.30 2.35 -14.80
N THR A 345 14.19 2.98 -13.64
CA THR A 345 13.07 3.87 -13.31
C THR A 345 13.46 5.33 -13.46
N TYR A 346 12.60 6.07 -14.15
CA TYR A 346 12.64 7.52 -14.23
C TYR A 346 11.40 8.11 -13.57
N TYR A 347 11.53 9.30 -13.00
CA TYR A 347 10.41 9.98 -12.36
C TYR A 347 10.47 11.48 -12.57
N ARG A 348 9.30 12.12 -12.61
CA ARG A 348 9.19 13.58 -12.68
C ARG A 348 9.69 14.23 -11.40
N ASN A 349 10.47 15.31 -11.52
CA ASN A 349 10.86 16.12 -10.38
C ASN A 349 9.63 16.76 -9.72
N ILE A 350 9.32 16.43 -8.47
CA ILE A 350 8.16 16.99 -7.77
C ILE A 350 8.29 18.51 -7.52
N GLN A 351 9.51 19.02 -7.41
CA GLN A 351 9.75 20.45 -7.14
C GLN A 351 9.39 21.37 -8.32
N GLU A 352 9.15 20.82 -9.52
CA GLU A 352 8.67 21.59 -10.69
C GLU A 352 7.15 21.55 -10.83
N THR A 353 6.46 20.91 -9.88
CA THR A 353 5.03 20.66 -9.88
C THR A 353 4.34 21.51 -8.81
N GLN A 354 3.03 21.69 -8.95
CA GLN A 354 2.13 22.26 -7.94
C GLN A 354 1.65 21.19 -6.94
N ASP A 355 2.30 20.03 -6.91
CA ASP A 355 1.95 18.93 -6.03
C ASP A 355 2.31 19.28 -4.58
N LYS A 356 1.30 19.41 -3.72
CA LYS A 356 1.50 19.85 -2.33
C LYS A 356 2.16 18.77 -1.47
N VAL A 357 2.21 17.52 -1.93
CA VAL A 357 2.99 16.45 -1.28
C VAL A 357 4.48 16.81 -1.21
N ALA A 358 4.98 17.69 -2.10
CA ALA A 358 6.34 18.21 -2.02
C ALA A 358 6.70 18.81 -0.64
N ASN A 359 5.70 19.34 0.09
CA ASN A 359 5.89 19.94 1.41
C ASN A 359 6.00 18.88 2.53
N GLU A 360 5.51 17.67 2.28
CA GLU A 360 5.56 16.55 3.22
C GLU A 360 6.66 15.54 2.87
N MET A 361 7.16 15.56 1.64
CA MET A 361 8.08 14.58 1.10
C MET A 361 9.54 14.99 1.26
N LYS A 362 10.33 14.06 1.78
CA LYS A 362 11.78 14.08 1.59
C LYS A 362 12.14 13.11 0.48
N GLU A 363 12.61 13.62 -0.66
CA GLU A 363 12.83 12.82 -1.87
C GLU A 363 13.77 11.64 -1.61
N GLU A 364 14.83 11.82 -0.81
CA GLU A 364 15.80 10.77 -0.51
C GLU A 364 15.26 9.68 0.43
N ASP A 365 14.10 9.90 1.05
CA ASP A 365 13.38 8.93 1.86
C ASP A 365 12.29 8.22 1.03
N PHE A 366 11.71 8.89 0.04
CA PHE A 366 10.63 8.36 -0.80
C PHE A 366 11.15 7.59 -2.01
N TYR A 367 12.09 8.15 -2.77
CA TYR A 367 12.63 7.52 -3.99
C TYR A 367 13.93 6.76 -3.71
N PRO A 368 14.05 5.50 -4.18
CA PRO A 368 15.33 4.79 -4.16
C PRO A 368 16.43 5.56 -4.92
N PRO A 369 17.67 5.58 -4.41
CA PRO A 369 18.75 6.40 -4.96
C PRO A 369 19.17 6.00 -6.38
N GLU A 370 18.86 4.78 -6.82
CA GLU A 370 19.13 4.32 -8.18
C GLU A 370 18.10 4.81 -9.21
N TRP A 371 17.00 5.44 -8.78
CA TRP A 371 16.01 6.00 -9.68
C TRP A 371 16.45 7.36 -10.20
N ILE A 372 16.07 7.66 -11.44
CA ILE A 372 16.58 8.82 -12.15
C ILE A 372 15.53 9.91 -12.22
N LYS A 373 15.85 11.06 -11.64
CA LYS A 373 14.99 12.24 -11.68
C LYS A 373 15.07 12.93 -13.04
N LEU A 374 13.91 13.30 -13.58
CA LEU A 374 13.75 14.07 -14.81
C LEU A 374 13.17 15.45 -14.50
N ARG A 375 13.70 16.48 -15.15
CA ARG A 375 13.15 17.84 -15.13
C ARG A 375 12.64 18.25 -16.49
N TYR A 376 11.53 18.97 -16.52
CA TYR A 376 10.94 19.56 -17.71
C TYR A 376 11.19 21.06 -17.77
N ASP A 377 11.86 21.50 -18.83
CA ASP A 377 11.98 22.91 -19.13
C ASP A 377 10.71 23.39 -19.85
N ASN A 378 9.87 24.15 -19.16
CA ASN A 378 8.62 24.69 -19.71
C ASN A 378 8.84 25.70 -20.87
N VAL A 379 10.03 26.27 -21.00
CA VAL A 379 10.38 27.23 -22.06
C VAL A 379 10.85 26.49 -23.31
N THR A 380 11.79 25.56 -23.16
CA THR A 380 12.40 24.86 -24.31
C THR A 380 11.70 23.55 -24.67
N GLY A 381 10.85 23.02 -23.79
CA GLY A 381 10.22 21.70 -23.93
C GLY A 381 11.19 20.53 -23.77
N ARG A 382 12.39 20.77 -23.25
CA ARG A 382 13.45 19.76 -23.09
C ARG A 382 13.35 19.02 -21.77
N ILE A 383 13.93 17.82 -21.76
CA ILE A 383 14.05 16.95 -20.60
C ILE A 383 15.51 16.86 -20.20
N ASP A 384 15.79 17.17 -18.94
CA ASP A 384 17.11 17.01 -18.33
C ASP A 384 17.08 15.88 -17.30
N LYS A 385 18.21 15.16 -17.19
CA LYS A 385 18.45 14.13 -16.18
C LYS A 385 19.31 14.69 -15.05
N PHE A 386 19.04 14.28 -13.82
CA PHE A 386 19.89 14.52 -12.66
C PHE A 386 20.66 13.27 -12.22
#